data_AF-A0A967JYX7-F1
#
_entry.id   AF-A0A967JYX7-F1
#
_cell.length_a   1.000
_cell.length_b   1.000
_cell.length_c   1.000
_cell.angle_alpha   90.00
_cell.angle_beta   90.00
_cell.angle_gamma   90.00
#
_symmetry.space_group_name_H-M   'P 1'
#
loop_
_entity.id
_entity.type
_entity.pdbx_description
1 polymer ?
#
loop_
_entity_poly.entity_id
_entity_poly.type
_entity_poly.pdbx_seq_one_letter_code
_entity_poly.pdbx_strand_id
1 'polypeptide(L)' 'EEKGAAPTIQSGKSYQWKMVTTWPPHFPVLGEGADLMAKWIKEMSGGRLQIQVYGGGELVPALEVFDAVSVGT' A
#
# COMPACT_ATOMS: atom_id res chain seq x y z
N GLU A 1 -31.01 -5.75 -24.73
CA GLU A 1 -30.32 -6.79 -23.95
C GLU A 1 -28.90 -6.30 -23.66
N GLU A 2 -28.67 -5.64 -22.53
CA GLU A 2 -27.31 -5.27 -22.11
C GLU A 2 -26.79 -6.39 -21.20
N LYS A 3 -25.92 -7.23 -21.76
CA LYS A 3 -25.19 -8.26 -21.01
C LYS A 3 -24.31 -7.55 -19.97
N GLY A 4 -24.72 -7.57 -18.72
CA GLY A 4 -23.87 -7.20 -17.59
C GLY A 4 -22.58 -8.02 -17.64
N ALA A 5 -21.45 -7.34 -17.87
CA ALA A 5 -20.14 -7.96 -17.83
C ALA A 5 -19.89 -8.45 -16.40
N ALA A 6 -19.91 -9.77 -16.21
CA ALA A 6 -19.47 -10.36 -14.96
C ALA A 6 -18.02 -9.90 -14.69
N PRO A 7 -17.68 -9.52 -13.44
CA PRO A 7 -16.35 -9.05 -13.13
C PRO A 7 -15.35 -10.16 -13.48
N THR A 8 -14.45 -9.87 -14.43
CA THR A 8 -13.30 -10.74 -14.69
C THR A 8 -12.43 -10.69 -13.44
N ILE A 9 -12.49 -11.75 -12.63
CA ILE A 9 -11.51 -11.97 -11.57
C ILE A 9 -10.17 -12.18 -12.26
N GLN A 10 -9.31 -11.17 -12.25
CA GLN A 10 -7.94 -11.28 -12.75
C GLN A 10 -7.10 -12.10 -11.75
N SER A 11 -7.32 -13.40 -11.75
CA SER A 11 -6.53 -14.40 -11.03
C SER A 11 -5.14 -14.48 -11.65
N GLY A 12 -4.15 -13.84 -11.02
CA GLY A 12 -2.73 -13.97 -11.41
C GLY A 12 -1.92 -12.67 -11.43
N LYS A 13 -2.54 -11.50 -11.26
CA LYS A 13 -1.77 -10.25 -11.15
C LYS A 13 -1.09 -10.14 -9.79
N SER A 14 0.21 -9.90 -9.83
CA SER A 14 1.01 -9.52 -8.67
C SER A 14 1.21 -8.00 -8.66
N TYR A 15 1.03 -7.39 -7.50
CA TYR A 15 1.12 -5.96 -7.27
C TYR A 15 2.20 -5.69 -6.23
N GLN A 16 3.05 -4.71 -6.51
CA GLN A 16 4.00 -4.16 -5.56
C GLN A 16 3.63 -2.71 -5.34
N TRP A 17 3.15 -2.38 -4.15
CA TRP A 17 2.74 -1.05 -3.78
C TRP A 17 3.72 -0.44 -2.79
N LYS A 18 3.87 0.88 -2.90
CA LYS A 18 4.63 1.67 -1.95
C LYS A 18 3.65 2.36 -1.04
N MET A 19 3.88 2.28 0.26
CA MET A 19 3.11 2.96 1.27
C MET A 19 4.00 4.00 1.91
N VAL A 20 3.60 5.26 1.88
CA VAL A 20 4.32 6.33 2.58
C VAL A 20 3.55 6.71 3.82
N THR A 21 4.26 6.91 4.92
CA THR A 21 3.70 7.34 6.19
C THR A 21 4.24 8.73 6.57
N THR A 22 3.49 9.49 7.35
CA THR A 22 3.97 10.78 7.91
C THR A 22 4.91 10.60 9.10
N TRP A 23 4.97 9.39 9.66
CA TRP A 23 5.74 9.09 10.86
C TRP A 23 7.17 8.72 10.50
N PRO A 24 8.16 8.99 11.36
CA PRO A 24 9.51 8.48 11.16
C PRO A 24 9.54 6.95 11.00
N PRO A 25 10.56 6.40 10.31
CA PRO A 25 10.75 4.96 10.26
C PRO A 25 10.76 4.33 11.67
N HIS A 26 10.06 3.20 11.84
CA HIS A 26 9.92 2.50 13.13
C HIS A 26 9.30 3.33 14.26
N PHE A 27 8.46 4.33 13.94
CA PHE A 27 7.71 5.04 14.98
C PHE A 27 6.81 4.05 15.75
N PRO A 28 6.87 4.02 17.10
CA PRO A 28 6.15 3.04 17.90
C PRO A 28 4.64 3.17 17.68
N VAL A 29 3.94 2.04 17.67
CA VAL A 29 2.49 1.94 17.42
C VAL A 29 2.09 2.28 15.97
N LEU A 30 2.42 3.46 15.45
CA LEU A 30 1.92 3.93 14.15
C LEU A 30 2.74 3.41 12.97
N GLY A 31 4.07 3.43 13.04
CA GLY A 31 4.93 2.85 12.02
C GLY A 31 4.85 1.32 12.03
N GLU A 32 4.91 0.73 13.23
CA GLU A 32 4.73 -0.71 13.42
C GLU A 32 3.37 -1.20 12.93
N GLY A 33 2.30 -0.42 13.13
CA GLY A 33 0.98 -0.73 12.60
C GLY A 33 0.93 -0.78 11.07
N ALA A 34 1.67 0.11 10.39
CA ALA A 34 1.79 0.09 8.93
C ALA A 34 2.54 -1.16 8.44
N ASP A 35 3.61 -1.56 9.12
CA ASP A 35 4.35 -2.79 8.81
C ASP A 35 3.49 -4.04 9.01
N LEU A 36 2.71 -4.09 10.11
CA LEU A 36 1.77 -5.18 10.38
C LEU A 36 0.68 -5.27 9.32
N MET A 37 0.13 -4.13 8.90
CA MET A 37 -0.85 -4.09 7.81
C MET A 37 -0.27 -4.61 6.50
N ALA A 38 0.95 -4.19 6.13
CA ALA A 38 1.63 -4.69 4.93
C ALA A 38 1.83 -6.21 4.98
N LYS A 39 2.20 -6.76 6.15
CA LYS A 39 2.33 -8.20 6.37
C LYS A 39 1.00 -8.93 6.21
N TRP A 40 -0.08 -8.46 6.85
CA TRP A 40 -1.39 -9.10 6.72
C TRP A 40 -1.92 -9.07 5.30
N ILE A 41 -1.71 -7.97 4.58
CA ILE A 41 -2.11 -7.87 3.17
C ILE A 41 -1.34 -8.88 2.30
N LYS A 42 -0.04 -9.06 2.55
CA LYS A 42 0.75 -10.09 1.88
C LYS A 42 0.21 -11.49 2.16
N GLU A 43 -0.11 -11.80 3.41
CA GLU A 43 -0.66 -13.11 3.81
C GLU A 43 -2.05 -13.35 3.19
N MET A 44 -2.98 -12.41 3.34
CA MET A 44 -4.34 -12.50 2.81
C MET A 44 -4.39 -12.56 1.28
N SER A 45 -3.45 -11.90 0.60
CA SER A 45 -3.38 -11.92 -0.87
C SER A 45 -2.71 -13.18 -1.43
N GLY A 46 -2.14 -14.05 -0.57
CA GLY A 46 -1.32 -15.19 -0.99
C GLY A 46 -0.02 -14.75 -1.65
N GLY A 47 0.58 -13.65 -1.18
CA GLY A 47 1.82 -13.08 -1.71
C GLY A 47 1.66 -12.25 -2.99
N ARG A 48 0.44 -12.13 -3.52
CA ARG A 48 0.17 -11.38 -4.76
C ARG A 48 0.21 -9.87 -4.56
N LEU A 49 -0.11 -9.37 -3.38
CA LEU A 49 0.00 -7.94 -3.06
C LEU A 49 1.09 -7.77 -2.01
N GLN A 50 2.18 -7.12 -2.41
CA GLN A 50 3.31 -6.80 -1.55
C GLN A 50 3.35 -5.30 -1.35
N ILE A 51 3.43 -4.86 -0.10
CA ILE A 51 3.49 -3.44 0.25
C ILE A 51 4.84 -3.19 0.92
N GLN A 52 5.57 -2.20 0.41
CA GLN A 52 6.79 -1.68 1.03
C GLN A 52 6.45 -0.38 1.75
N VAL A 53 6.69 -0.33 3.06
CA VAL A 53 6.43 0.85 3.89
C VAL A 53 7.66 1.75 3.90
N TYR A 54 7.41 3.06 3.74
CA TYR A 54 8.41 4.12 3.80
C TYR A 54 7.97 5.13 4.88
N GLY A 55 8.90 5.50 5.73
CA GLY A 55 8.75 6.55 6.74
C GLY A 55 8.69 7.95 6.11
N GLY A 56 8.20 8.90 6.91
CA GLY A 56 8.15 10.31 6.54
C GLY A 56 9.55 10.83 6.24
N GLY A 57 9.72 11.41 5.06
CA GLY A 57 11.01 11.92 4.58
C GLY A 57 11.86 10.91 3.79
N GLU A 58 11.50 9.62 3.73
CA GLU A 58 12.27 8.64 2.92
C GLU A 58 11.97 8.71 1.42
N LEU A 59 10.70 8.93 1.06
CA LEU A 59 10.26 9.10 -0.34
C LEU A 59 9.74 10.51 -0.62
N VAL A 60 8.96 11.05 0.30
CA VAL A 60 8.41 12.40 0.20
C VAL A 60 8.45 13.07 1.58
N PRO A 61 8.44 14.42 1.64
CA PRO A 61 8.35 15.14 2.91
C PRO A 61 7.15 14.65 3.74
N ALA A 62 7.34 14.54 5.05
CA ALA A 62 6.37 13.92 5.95
C ALA A 62 4.96 14.52 5.87
N LEU A 63 4.83 15.82 5.58
CA LEU A 63 3.55 16.52 5.47
C LEU A 63 2.97 16.53 4.05
N GLU A 64 3.72 16.07 3.05
CA GLU A 64 3.31 15.99 1.64
C GLU A 64 2.86 14.58 1.22
N VAL A 65 2.75 13.66 2.18
CA VAL A 65 2.35 12.26 1.94
C VAL A 65 1.02 12.16 1.21
N PHE A 66 0.06 13.04 1.53
CA PHE A 66 -1.24 13.06 0.84
C PHE A 66 -1.12 13.44 -0.64
N ASP A 67 -0.33 14.46 -0.94
CA ASP A 67 -0.14 14.94 -2.32
C ASP A 67 0.55 13.86 -3.18
N ALA A 68 1.60 13.25 -2.63
CA ALA A 68 2.34 12.17 -3.28
C ALA A 68 1.45 10.97 -3.66
N VAL A 69 0.55 10.58 -2.76
CA VAL A 69 -0.40 9.48 -2.99
C VAL A 69 -1.48 9.90 -4.00
N SER A 70 -1.94 11.15 -3.95
CA SER A 70 -2.98 11.69 -4.85
C SER A 70 -2.53 11.64 -6.32
N VAL A 71 -1.26 11.93 -6.60
CA VAL A 71 -0.71 11.92 -7.97
C VAL A 71 -0.17 10.55 -8.41
N GLY A 72 -0.12 9.55 -7.51
CA GLY A 72 0.29 8.18 -7.83
C GLY A 72 1.80 7.97 -8.04
N THR A 73 2.64 8.68 -7.28
CA THR A 73 4.11 8.53 -7.29
C THR A 73 4.56 7.24 -6.58
#